data_AF-A0A9E5NDR6-F1
#
_entry.id   AF-A0A9E5NDR6-F1
#
_cell.length_a   1.000
_cell.length_b   1.000
_cell.length_c   1.000
_cell.angle_alpha   90.00
_cell.angle_beta   90.00
_cell.angle_gamma   90.00
#
_symmetry.space_group_name_H-M   'P 1'
#
loop_
_entity.id
_entity.type
_entity.pdbx_description
1 polymer ?
#
loop_
_entity_poly.entity_id
_entity_poly.type
_entity_poly.pdbx_seq_one_letter_code
_entity_poly.pdbx_strand_id
1 'polypeptide(L)'
;KAPLTSAKPVVPFEQAVEWISAGLAPLGEECVDVVRRGCLEERWVDRVRNKGKRQGAYSSGTHGTHPFIMMSYADDVFSLSTLSHELGHSLHSYF
;
A
#
# COMPACT_ATOMS: atom_id res chain seq x y z
N LYS A 1 -22.12 4.29 -10.27
CA LYS A 1 -21.52 2.92 -10.34
C LYS A 1 -22.66 1.92 -10.50
N ALA A 2 -22.55 0.95 -11.41
CA ALA A 2 -23.53 -0.12 -11.64
C ALA A 2 -22.86 -1.47 -11.31
N PRO A 3 -22.91 -1.93 -10.06
CA PRO A 3 -22.17 -3.12 -9.64
C PRO A 3 -22.87 -4.40 -10.11
N LEU A 4 -22.08 -5.38 -10.58
CA LEU A 4 -22.56 -6.71 -10.97
C LEU A 4 -22.94 -7.58 -9.75
N THR A 5 -22.47 -7.22 -8.56
CA THR A 5 -22.71 -7.92 -7.29
C THR A 5 -22.84 -6.91 -6.15
N SER A 6 -23.71 -7.22 -5.18
CA SER A 6 -23.88 -6.44 -3.95
C SER A 6 -22.80 -6.74 -2.90
N ALA A 7 -22.12 -7.89 -3.01
CA ALA A 7 -21.08 -8.29 -2.08
C ALA A 7 -19.81 -7.47 -2.33
N LYS A 8 -19.36 -6.76 -1.30
CA LYS A 8 -18.06 -6.06 -1.32
C LYS A 8 -17.01 -7.00 -0.73
N PRO A 9 -15.95 -7.33 -1.47
CA PRO A 9 -14.85 -8.10 -0.91
C PRO A 9 -14.19 -7.31 0.23
N VAL A 10 -13.99 -7.99 1.36
CA VAL A 10 -13.18 -7.50 2.46
C VAL A 10 -11.74 -7.92 2.18
N VAL A 11 -10.84 -6.94 2.13
CA VAL A 11 -9.43 -7.18 1.79
C VAL A 11 -8.56 -6.62 2.90
N PRO A 12 -8.24 -7.44 3.92
CA PRO A 12 -7.33 -7.03 4.99
C PRO A 12 -6.00 -6.53 4.43
N PHE A 13 -5.37 -5.59 5.12
CA PHE A 13 -4.12 -4.98 4.67
C PHE A 13 -3.03 -6.02 4.35
N GLU A 14 -2.84 -7.02 5.21
CA GLU A 14 -1.85 -8.07 5.01
C GLU A 14 -2.16 -8.85 3.71
N GLN A 15 -3.43 -9.15 3.46
CA GLN A 15 -3.85 -9.79 2.21
C GLN A 15 -3.59 -8.88 0.99
N ALA A 16 -3.76 -7.57 1.14
CA ALA A 16 -3.46 -6.63 0.06
C ALA A 16 -1.96 -6.55 -0.23
N VAL A 17 -1.10 -6.55 0.80
CA VAL A 17 0.36 -6.62 0.61
C VAL A 17 0.73 -7.87 -0.18
N GLU A 18 0.16 -9.03 0.19
CA GLU A 18 0.40 -10.29 -0.51
C GLU A 18 -0.04 -10.26 -1.98
N TRP A 19 -1.22 -9.71 -2.28
CA TRP A 19 -1.71 -9.58 -3.66
C TRP A 19 -0.88 -8.58 -4.48
N ILE A 20 -0.48 -7.46 -3.87
CA ILE A 20 0.39 -6.48 -4.51
C ILE A 20 1.74 -7.12 -4.82
N SER A 21 2.37 -7.79 -3.85
CA SER A 21 3.63 -8.52 -4.01
C SER A 21 3.56 -9.57 -5.11
N ALA A 22 2.48 -10.35 -5.18
CA ALA A 22 2.28 -11.32 -6.26
C ALA A 22 2.17 -10.64 -7.64
N GLY A 23 1.49 -9.49 -7.72
CA GLY A 23 1.39 -8.70 -8.95
C GLY A 23 2.72 -8.08 -9.39
N LEU A 24 3.63 -7.81 -8.44
CA LEU A 24 4.96 -7.25 -8.70
C LEU A 24 6.03 -8.32 -8.99
N ALA A 25 5.70 -9.61 -8.92
CA ALA A 25 6.64 -10.70 -9.21
C ALA A 25 7.43 -10.54 -10.54
N PRO A 26 6.87 -10.02 -11.65
CA PRO A 26 7.62 -9.78 -12.88
C PRO A 26 8.75 -8.74 -12.77
N LEU A 27 8.73 -7.90 -11.72
CA LEU A 27 9.76 -6.88 -11.48
C LEU A 27 10.98 -7.43 -10.72
N GLY A 28 10.97 -8.72 -10.34
CA GLY A 28 12.07 -9.40 -9.66
C GLY A 28 11.88 -9.53 -8.15
N GLU A 29 12.56 -10.51 -7.56
CA GLU A 29 12.45 -10.85 -6.14
C GLU A 29 12.88 -9.69 -5.22
N GLU A 30 13.93 -8.96 -5.57
CA GLU A 30 14.40 -7.81 -4.78
C GLU A 30 13.30 -6.76 -4.59
N CYS A 31 12.57 -6.42 -5.66
CA CYS A 31 11.47 -5.47 -5.59
C CYS A 31 10.35 -5.97 -4.67
N VAL A 32 9.99 -7.25 -4.81
CA VAL A 32 8.94 -7.89 -3.99
C VAL A 32 9.32 -7.90 -2.51
N ASP A 33 10.56 -8.23 -2.19
CA ASP A 33 11.07 -8.29 -0.82
C ASP A 33 11.12 -6.92 -0.16
N VAL A 34 11.55 -5.89 -0.91
CA VAL A 34 11.52 -4.50 -0.42
C VAL A 34 10.10 -4.07 -0.08
N VAL A 35 9.12 -4.36 -0.95
CA VAL A 35 7.70 -4.02 -0.68
C VAL A 35 7.18 -4.73 0.56
N ARG A 36 7.41 -6.04 0.68
CA ARG A 36 6.95 -6.82 1.85
C ARG A 36 7.56 -6.30 3.13
N ARG A 37 8.89 -6.19 3.18
CA ARG A 37 9.64 -5.71 4.34
C ARG A 37 9.21 -4.29 4.73
N GLY A 38 9.07 -3.39 3.76
CA GLY A 38 8.60 -2.03 3.96
C GLY A 38 7.22 -1.97 4.61
N CYS A 39 6.27 -2.77 4.10
CA CYS A 39 4.89 -2.75 4.57
C CYS A 39 4.68 -3.46 5.91
N LEU A 40 5.37 -4.57 6.15
CA LEU A 40 5.08 -5.48 7.26
C LEU A 40 6.03 -5.34 8.45
N GLU A 41 7.26 -4.87 8.22
CA GLU A 41 8.33 -4.88 9.23
C GLU A 41 8.87 -3.48 9.51
N GLU A 42 9.18 -2.71 8.47
CA GLU A 42 9.84 -1.40 8.57
C GLU A 42 8.86 -0.23 8.74
N ARG A 43 7.55 -0.51 8.81
CA ARG A 43 6.49 0.46 9.09
C ARG A 43 6.46 1.63 8.10
N TRP A 44 6.70 1.37 6.82
CA TRP A 44 6.56 2.38 5.77
C TRP A 44 5.11 2.89 5.68
N VAL A 45 4.13 2.08 6.10
CA VAL A 45 2.70 2.44 5.99
C VAL A 45 2.09 2.78 7.35
N ASP A 46 1.79 4.06 7.57
CA ASP A 46 0.88 4.48 8.64
C ASP A 46 -0.57 4.26 8.18
N ARG A 47 -1.10 3.05 8.43
CA ARG A 47 -2.38 2.56 7.86
C ARG A 47 -3.64 2.85 8.69
N VAL A 48 -3.53 2.98 10.01
CA VAL A 48 -4.70 2.96 10.91
C VAL A 48 -5.44 4.30 10.91
N ARG A 49 -6.78 4.25 10.94
CA ARG A 49 -7.63 5.43 11.11
C ARG A 49 -7.63 5.90 12.55
N ASN A 50 -7.19 7.14 12.78
CA ASN A 50 -7.08 7.75 14.12
C ASN A 50 -7.78 9.13 14.15
N LYS A 51 -8.26 9.53 15.34
CA LYS A 51 -8.91 10.84 15.53
C LYS A 51 -7.93 11.97 15.20
N GLY A 52 -8.33 12.88 14.32
CA GLY A 52 -7.50 14.02 13.88
C GLY A 52 -6.47 13.70 12.79
N LYS A 53 -6.38 12.43 12.33
CA LYS A 53 -5.52 12.05 11.21
C LYS A 53 -6.08 12.65 9.91
N ARG A 54 -5.21 13.22 9.08
CA ARG A 54 -5.58 13.77 7.76
C ARG A 54 -6.21 12.67 6.89
N GLN A 55 -7.26 13.00 6.14
CA GLN A 55 -7.91 12.06 5.24
C GLN A 55 -7.15 11.92 3.91
N GLY A 56 -7.32 10.78 3.24
CA GLY A 56 -6.68 10.46 1.97
C GLY A 56 -5.51 9.49 2.09
N ALA A 57 -4.69 9.43 1.05
CA ALA A 57 -3.42 8.73 1.03
C ALA A 57 -2.36 9.59 0.34
N TYR A 58 -1.11 9.47 0.78
CA TYR A 58 0.05 10.03 0.08
C TYR A 58 1.31 9.23 0.39
N SER A 59 2.20 9.11 -0.59
CA SER A 59 3.61 8.76 -0.42
C SER A 59 4.45 10.04 -0.26
N SER A 60 5.41 10.00 0.64
CA SER A 60 6.40 11.05 0.84
C SER A 60 7.75 10.44 1.22
N GLY A 61 8.83 11.10 0.82
CA GLY A 61 10.19 10.71 1.14
C GLY A 61 11.14 11.78 0.61
N THR A 62 12.32 11.85 1.21
CA THR A 62 13.44 12.67 0.72
C THR A 62 14.62 11.76 0.39
N HIS A 63 15.56 12.24 -0.42
CA HIS A 63 16.75 11.46 -0.77
C HIS A 63 17.47 10.96 0.50
N GLY A 64 17.67 9.65 0.61
CA GLY A 64 18.30 9.01 1.78
C GLY A 64 17.37 8.63 2.93
N THR A 65 16.05 8.87 2.84
CA THR A 65 15.06 8.34 3.80
C THR A 65 14.31 7.16 3.21
N HIS A 66 13.81 6.27 4.08
CA HIS A 66 12.78 5.31 3.69
C HIS A 66 11.54 6.05 3.16
N PRO A 67 10.80 5.49 2.20
CA PRO A 67 9.53 6.05 1.78
C PRO A 67 8.47 5.83 2.88
N PHE A 68 7.67 6.87 3.11
CA PHE A 68 6.59 6.86 4.09
C PHE A 68 5.25 7.06 3.39
N ILE A 69 4.39 6.07 3.50
CA ILE A 69 3.02 6.08 3.00
C ILE A 69 2.09 6.34 4.18
N MET A 70 1.34 7.41 4.09
CA MET A 70 0.28 7.70 5.05
C MET A 70 -1.06 7.44 4.38
N MET A 71 -1.88 6.58 4.98
CA MET A 71 -3.22 6.30 4.47
C MET A 71 -4.19 5.90 5.58
N SER A 72 -5.48 5.92 5.24
CA SER A 72 -6.55 5.38 6.09
C SER A 72 -7.10 4.11 5.45
N TYR A 73 -6.48 2.97 5.74
CA TYR A 73 -6.85 1.71 5.11
C TYR A 73 -8.24 1.24 5.61
N ALA A 74 -9.10 0.81 4.68
CA ALA A 74 -10.50 0.52 4.95
C ALA A 74 -10.95 -0.91 4.64
N ASP A 75 -10.00 -1.84 4.51
CA ASP A 75 -10.24 -3.25 4.21
C ASP A 75 -11.10 -3.48 2.96
N ASP A 76 -10.92 -2.62 1.96
CA ASP A 76 -11.63 -2.70 0.69
C ASP A 76 -10.65 -2.61 -0.51
N VAL A 77 -11.16 -2.98 -1.68
CA VAL A 77 -10.38 -3.00 -2.93
C VAL A 77 -9.89 -1.60 -3.33
N PHE A 78 -10.59 -0.55 -2.92
CA PHE A 78 -10.13 0.82 -3.18
C PHE A 78 -8.88 1.15 -2.36
N SER A 79 -8.88 0.77 -1.08
CA SER A 79 -7.71 0.90 -0.20
C SER A 79 -6.51 0.11 -0.73
N LEU A 80 -6.74 -1.13 -1.20
CA LEU A 80 -5.70 -1.90 -1.88
C LEU A 80 -5.15 -1.16 -3.10
N SER A 81 -6.02 -0.66 -3.97
CA SER A 81 -5.60 0.06 -5.18
C SER A 81 -4.81 1.32 -4.86
N THR A 82 -5.20 2.05 -3.82
CA THR A 82 -4.49 3.23 -3.35
C THR A 82 -3.13 2.86 -2.76
N LEU A 83 -3.04 1.81 -1.94
CA LEU A 83 -1.77 1.32 -1.42
C LEU A 83 -0.80 0.95 -2.57
N SER A 84 -1.31 0.24 -3.58
CA SER A 84 -0.55 -0.11 -4.78
C SER A 84 -0.01 1.12 -5.51
N HIS A 85 -0.84 2.18 -5.67
CA HIS A 85 -0.42 3.44 -6.28
C HIS A 85 0.73 4.12 -5.52
N GLU A 86 0.59 4.27 -4.20
CA GLU A 86 1.60 4.94 -3.37
C GLU A 86 2.90 4.11 -3.25
N LEU A 87 2.80 2.78 -3.26
CA LEU A 87 3.97 1.89 -3.34
C LEU A 87 4.72 2.08 -4.66
N GLY A 88 4.01 2.31 -5.76
CA GLY A 88 4.63 2.65 -7.05
C GLY A 88 5.51 3.91 -6.98
N HIS A 89 5.00 5.00 -6.39
CA HIS A 89 5.80 6.22 -6.15
C HIS A 89 7.00 5.97 -5.24
N SER A 90 6.79 5.14 -4.22
CA SER A 90 7.82 4.79 -3.22
C SER A 90 8.96 4.00 -3.85
N LEU A 91 8.65 3.00 -4.66
CA LEU A 91 9.65 2.19 -5.39
C LEU A 91 10.42 3.04 -6.41
N HIS A 92 9.72 3.93 -7.13
CA HIS A 92 10.37 4.85 -8.07
C HIS A 92 11.35 5.84 -7.40
N SER A 93 11.13 6.13 -6.11
CA SER A 93 12.03 7.00 -5.34
C SER A 93 13.15 6.23 -4.63
N TYR A 94 12.95 4.93 -4.39
CA TYR A 94 13.86 4.07 -3.64
C TYR A 94 14.98 3.49 -4.53
N PHE A 95 14.66 3.18 -5.79
CA PHE A 95 15.61 2.70 -6.82
C PHE A 95 16.05 3.85 -7.73
#